data_AF-A0A8K0QNK4-F1
#
_entry.id   AF-A0A8K0QNK4-F1
#
_cell.length_a   1.000
_cell.length_b   1.000
_cell.length_c   1.000
_cell.angle_alpha   90.00
_cell.angle_beta   90.00
_cell.angle_gamma   90.00
#
_symmetry.space_group_name_H-M   'P 1'
#
loop_
_entity.id
_entity.type
_entity.pdbx_description
1 polymer ?
#
loop_
_entity_poly.entity_id
_entity_poly.type
_entity_poly.pdbx_seq_one_letter_code
_entity_poly.pdbx_strand_id
1 'polypeptide(L)'
;MRLLHIISALVIAAIPVTALGAIPFVKLYAAALKGKVRGKPREYQPHEWAFEQKCTNIRLVGHGIKGQTTLQAVCVDHWKRRWLTELNLNRCLSMVRGEFAYYAWANQTFDAACYDCKLFHSDEDHTLIFACACLDANCDLQPISAQLGGESLHAAYVKPSEGRLVCGAEKGTKEFVANGSIAMGWLRIPE
;
A
#
# COMPACT_ATOMS: atom_id res chain seq x y z
N MET A 1 -69.87 -3.27 -29.31
CA MET A 1 -69.25 -3.84 -28.09
C MET A 1 -67.74 -3.67 -28.22
N ARG A 2 -67.22 -2.54 -27.72
CA ARG A 2 -66.22 -2.45 -26.63
C ARG A 2 -64.94 -3.28 -26.82
N LEU A 3 -63.88 -2.55 -27.20
CA LEU A 3 -62.47 -2.76 -26.86
C LEU A 3 -62.25 -3.58 -25.57
N LEU A 4 -61.24 -4.46 -25.56
CA LEU A 4 -60.17 -4.38 -24.55
C LEU A 4 -58.92 -5.15 -25.02
N HIS A 5 -57.79 -4.46 -24.92
CA HIS A 5 -56.45 -4.95 -25.18
C HIS A 5 -55.99 -5.93 -24.09
N ILE A 6 -55.28 -6.99 -24.46
CA ILE A 6 -54.47 -7.79 -23.53
C ILE A 6 -53.01 -7.40 -23.80
N ILE A 7 -52.53 -6.42 -23.04
CA ILE A 7 -51.10 -6.11 -22.94
C ILE A 7 -50.52 -7.13 -21.96
N SER A 8 -49.69 -8.03 -22.47
CA SER A 8 -48.90 -8.95 -21.66
C SER A 8 -47.82 -8.14 -20.94
N ALA A 9 -48.06 -7.84 -19.66
CA ALA A 9 -47.08 -7.17 -18.81
C ALA A 9 -45.99 -8.19 -18.44
N LEU A 10 -44.85 -8.09 -19.14
CA LEU A 10 -43.59 -8.70 -18.73
C LEU A 10 -43.17 -8.02 -17.41
N VAL A 11 -43.42 -8.68 -16.28
CA VAL A 11 -42.89 -8.25 -14.98
C VAL A 11 -41.39 -8.56 -15.00
N ILE A 12 -40.61 -7.59 -15.48
CA ILE A 12 -39.17 -7.55 -15.21
C ILE A 12 -39.08 -7.27 -13.71
N ALA A 13 -38.86 -8.34 -12.92
CA ALA A 13 -38.42 -8.19 -11.56
C ALA A 13 -37.09 -7.42 -11.61
N ALA A 14 -37.15 -6.12 -11.34
CA ALA A 14 -35.99 -5.31 -11.06
C ALA A 14 -35.35 -5.89 -9.80
N ILE A 15 -34.37 -6.77 -9.97
CA ILE A 15 -33.48 -7.14 -8.89
C ILE A 15 -32.76 -5.84 -8.53
N PRO A 16 -32.95 -5.30 -7.32
CA PRO A 16 -32.22 -4.11 -6.92
C PRO A 16 -30.74 -4.50 -6.87
N VAL A 17 -29.96 -3.95 -7.79
CA VAL A 17 -28.49 -3.99 -7.78
C VAL A 17 -28.02 -3.06 -6.65
N THR A 18 -28.38 -3.37 -5.41
CA THR A 18 -28.02 -2.61 -4.22
C THR A 18 -27.77 -3.56 -3.05
N ALA A 19 -26.85 -4.51 -3.22
CA ALA A 19 -26.37 -5.32 -2.08
C ALA A 19 -24.97 -5.96 -2.30
N LEU A 20 -24.19 -5.52 -3.29
CA LEU A 20 -22.79 -5.93 -3.48
C LEU A 20 -21.82 -4.75 -3.42
N GLY A 21 -22.30 -3.58 -2.98
CA GLY A 21 -21.50 -2.37 -2.83
C GLY A 21 -20.91 -2.29 -1.43
N ALA A 22 -19.60 -2.49 -1.34
CA ALA A 22 -18.78 -2.32 -0.13
C ALA A 22 -19.14 -3.26 1.03
N ILE A 23 -18.56 -4.47 1.02
CA ILE A 23 -17.99 -4.95 2.30
C ILE A 23 -17.14 -3.78 2.80
N PRO A 24 -17.40 -3.22 3.99
CA PRO A 24 -16.63 -2.08 4.45
C PRO A 24 -15.20 -2.55 4.63
N PHE A 25 -14.35 -2.31 3.64
CA PHE A 25 -12.92 -2.59 3.69
C PHE A 25 -12.30 -1.96 4.94
N VAL A 26 -12.90 -0.88 5.46
CA VAL A 26 -12.61 -0.31 6.78
C VAL A 26 -12.69 -1.36 7.91
N LYS A 27 -13.73 -2.22 7.95
CA LYS A 27 -13.81 -3.33 8.92
C LYS A 27 -12.76 -4.41 8.64
N LEU A 28 -12.46 -4.67 7.37
CA LEU A 28 -11.45 -5.66 6.95
C LEU A 28 -10.05 -5.23 7.42
N TYR A 29 -9.66 -3.98 7.16
CA TYR A 29 -8.40 -3.40 7.60
C TYR A 29 -8.36 -3.18 9.12
N ALA A 30 -9.47 -2.78 9.76
CA ALA A 30 -9.54 -2.68 11.22
C ALA A 30 -9.31 -4.02 11.92
N ALA A 31 -9.77 -5.14 11.35
CA ALA A 31 -9.52 -6.47 11.89
C ALA A 31 -8.03 -6.88 11.75
N ALA A 32 -7.41 -6.60 10.60
CA ALA A 32 -5.99 -6.87 10.37
C ALA A 32 -5.06 -6.03 11.26
N LEU A 33 -5.45 -4.78 11.57
CA LEU A 33 -4.72 -3.93 12.51
C LEU A 33 -4.91 -4.40 13.96
N LYS A 34 -6.11 -4.86 14.35
CA LYS A 34 -6.39 -5.37 15.70
C LYS A 34 -5.69 -6.70 16.02
N GLY A 35 -5.42 -7.54 15.02
CA GLY A 35 -4.83 -8.88 15.20
C GLY A 35 -3.32 -8.90 15.48
N LYS A 36 -2.59 -7.81 15.22
CA LYS A 36 -1.12 -7.74 15.36
C LYS A 36 -0.61 -7.10 16.66
N VAL A 37 -1.51 -6.58 17.50
CA VAL A 37 -1.16 -5.87 18.74
C VAL A 37 -1.24 -6.80 19.96
N ARG A 38 -0.23 -7.66 20.12
CA ARG A 38 0.11 -8.26 21.41
C ARG A 38 1.60 -8.07 21.69
N GLY A 39 1.95 -6.82 21.98
CA GLY A 39 3.22 -6.43 22.58
C GLY A 39 2.95 -5.56 23.79
N LYS A 40 3.73 -5.72 24.87
CA LYS A 40 3.75 -4.73 25.97
C LYS A 40 4.19 -3.38 25.38
N PRO A 41 3.67 -2.24 25.87
CA PRO A 41 4.19 -0.93 25.48
C PRO A 41 5.69 -0.90 25.80
N ARG A 42 6.52 -0.82 24.76
CA ARG A 42 7.95 -0.52 24.90
C ARG A 42 8.11 0.98 24.77
N GLU A 43 8.96 1.55 25.62
CA GLU A 43 9.36 2.95 25.53
C GLU A 43 10.00 3.19 24.15
N TYR A 44 9.32 3.99 23.34
CA TYR A 44 9.72 4.31 21.96
C TYR A 44 11.05 5.05 21.97
N GLN A 45 12.11 4.39 21.48
CA GLN A 45 13.34 5.07 21.16
C GLN A 45 13.34 5.42 19.67
N PRO A 46 13.36 6.71 19.31
CA PRO A 46 13.35 7.12 17.91
C PRO A 46 14.65 6.66 17.23
N HIS A 47 14.58 5.53 16.54
CA HIS A 47 15.72 5.04 15.78
C HIS A 47 15.84 5.82 14.47
N GLU A 48 17.07 6.09 14.06
CA GLU A 48 17.40 6.92 12.89
C GLU A 48 16.79 6.45 11.56
N TRP A 49 16.16 5.29 11.45
CA TRP A 49 15.54 4.79 10.21
C TRP A 49 14.01 4.87 10.22
N ALA A 50 13.39 5.47 11.24
CA ALA A 50 11.95 5.67 11.30
C ALA A 50 11.46 6.53 10.13
N PHE A 51 10.49 6.01 9.38
CA PHE A 51 9.96 6.63 8.15
C PHE A 51 9.49 8.06 8.37
N GLU A 52 8.80 8.29 9.48
CA GLU A 52 8.12 9.54 9.81
C GLU A 52 9.10 10.67 10.15
N GLN A 53 10.30 10.31 10.59
CA GLN A 53 11.34 11.28 10.95
C GLN A 53 12.20 11.67 9.76
N LYS A 54 12.38 10.75 8.81
CA LYS A 54 13.25 10.97 7.65
C LYS A 54 12.51 11.27 6.36
N CYS A 55 11.21 11.00 6.28
CA CYS A 55 10.45 11.17 5.06
C CYS A 55 9.12 11.91 5.28
N THR A 56 8.71 12.63 4.24
CA THR A 56 7.46 13.40 4.16
C THR A 56 6.74 13.06 2.85
N ASN A 57 5.46 13.41 2.72
CA ASN A 57 4.65 13.14 1.52
C ASN A 57 4.69 11.68 1.06
N ILE A 58 4.60 10.76 2.03
CA ILE A 58 4.62 9.32 1.78
C ILE A 58 3.30 8.89 1.15
N ARG A 59 3.34 8.25 -0.02
CA ARG A 59 2.14 7.78 -0.73
C ARG A 59 2.43 6.60 -1.65
N LEU A 60 1.37 5.88 -2.04
CA LEU A 60 1.43 4.89 -3.10
C LEU A 60 1.09 5.54 -4.45
N VAL A 61 1.96 5.35 -5.42
CA VAL A 61 1.72 5.67 -6.84
C VAL A 61 1.65 4.37 -7.64
N GLY A 62 0.96 4.39 -8.78
CA GLY A 62 0.71 3.19 -9.58
C GLY A 62 -0.16 2.14 -8.89
N HIS A 63 -0.90 2.51 -7.83
CA HIS A 63 -1.80 1.61 -7.12
C HIS A 63 -2.90 1.09 -8.07
N GLY A 64 -3.16 -0.21 -8.03
CA GLY A 64 -4.14 -0.86 -8.92
C GLY A 64 -3.60 -1.23 -10.31
N ILE A 65 -2.38 -0.82 -10.67
CA ILE A 65 -1.72 -1.27 -11.90
C ILE A 65 -0.72 -2.39 -11.54
N LYS A 66 -0.94 -3.57 -12.12
CA LYS A 66 -0.08 -4.74 -11.92
C LYS A 66 1.37 -4.42 -12.30
N GLY A 67 2.30 -4.83 -11.45
CA GLY A 67 3.73 -4.59 -11.51
C GLY A 67 4.18 -3.20 -11.04
N GLN A 68 3.27 -2.25 -10.76
CA GLN A 68 3.63 -0.82 -10.64
C GLN A 68 3.42 -0.21 -9.26
N THR A 69 2.97 -0.98 -8.27
CA THR A 69 2.76 -0.45 -6.91
C THR A 69 4.06 0.10 -6.32
N THR A 70 4.16 1.43 -6.25
CA THR A 70 5.40 2.15 -5.95
C THR A 70 5.19 3.04 -4.74
N LEU A 71 6.08 2.91 -3.74
CA LEU A 71 6.14 3.81 -2.61
C LEU A 71 6.93 5.05 -3.03
N GLN A 72 6.29 6.22 -2.98
CA GLN A 72 6.93 7.50 -3.22
C GLN A 72 7.00 8.28 -1.90
N ALA A 73 8.13 8.93 -1.65
CA ALA A 73 8.31 9.82 -0.51
C ALA A 73 9.35 10.91 -0.81
N VAL A 74 9.34 11.97 -0.01
CA VAL A 74 10.42 12.96 0.05
C VAL A 74 11.24 12.73 1.31
N CYS A 75 12.44 12.19 1.16
CA CYS A 75 13.30 11.78 2.27
C CYS A 75 14.53 12.69 2.42
N VAL A 76 15.01 12.84 3.64
CA VAL A 76 16.22 13.62 3.95
C VAL A 76 17.47 12.74 4.03
N ASP A 77 18.60 13.26 3.58
CA ASP A 77 19.92 12.66 3.81
C ASP A 77 20.58 13.22 5.09
N HIS A 78 21.78 12.73 5.43
CA HIS A 78 22.50 13.19 6.63
C HIS A 78 22.92 14.67 6.57
N TRP A 79 23.01 15.26 5.37
CA TRP A 79 23.22 16.70 5.15
C TRP A 79 21.92 17.52 5.16
N LYS A 80 20.79 16.92 5.58
CA LYS A 80 19.45 17.54 5.61
C LYS A 80 18.93 17.98 4.24
N ARG A 81 19.49 17.45 3.15
CA ARG A 81 18.99 17.70 1.79
C ARG A 81 17.79 16.81 1.52
N ARG A 82 16.79 17.35 0.82
CA ARG A 82 15.54 16.66 0.49
C ARG A 82 15.63 15.99 -0.87
N TRP A 83 15.12 14.78 -0.95
CA TRP A 83 15.17 13.94 -2.14
C TRP A 83 13.82 13.29 -2.38
N LEU A 84 13.26 13.47 -3.58
CA LEU A 84 12.16 12.67 -4.05
C LEU A 84 12.69 11.28 -4.39
N THR A 85 12.05 10.25 -3.88
CA THR A 85 12.49 8.87 -4.04
C THR A 85 11.28 7.96 -4.21
N GLU A 86 11.40 7.02 -5.15
CA GLU A 86 10.38 6.06 -5.52
C GLU A 86 10.96 4.65 -5.48
N LEU A 87 10.26 3.72 -4.82
CA LEU A 87 10.65 2.32 -4.73
C LEU A 87 9.46 1.43 -5.09
N ASN A 88 9.62 0.62 -6.14
CA ASN A 88 8.61 -0.36 -6.53
C ASN A 88 8.55 -1.48 -5.48
N LEU A 89 7.41 -1.59 -4.79
CA LEU A 89 7.24 -2.54 -3.69
C LEU A 89 7.22 -3.99 -4.17
N ASN A 90 6.91 -4.27 -5.45
CA ASN A 90 6.98 -5.63 -6.00
C ASN A 90 8.41 -6.17 -6.08
N ARG A 91 9.42 -5.29 -5.94
CA ARG A 91 10.83 -5.70 -5.82
C ARG A 91 11.25 -5.97 -4.38
N CYS A 92 10.41 -5.60 -3.41
CA CYS A 92 10.68 -5.75 -2.00
C CYS A 92 9.80 -6.81 -1.34
N LEU A 93 8.58 -6.97 -1.82
CA LEU A 93 7.53 -7.77 -1.22
C LEU A 93 7.06 -8.84 -2.20
N SER A 94 6.94 -10.06 -1.69
CA SER A 94 6.23 -11.16 -2.33
C SER A 94 5.09 -11.63 -1.42
N MET A 95 4.07 -12.24 -2.00
CA MET A 95 3.07 -12.98 -1.23
C MET A 95 3.50 -14.44 -1.15
N VAL A 96 3.68 -14.96 0.06
CA VAL A 96 3.98 -16.37 0.31
C VAL A 96 3.04 -16.89 1.38
N ARG A 97 2.25 -17.92 1.05
CA ARG A 97 1.33 -18.60 1.99
C ARG A 97 0.36 -17.66 2.73
N GLY A 98 -0.16 -16.63 2.05
CA GLY A 98 -1.09 -15.68 2.65
C GLY A 98 -0.44 -14.64 3.56
N GLU A 99 0.88 -14.45 3.47
CA GLU A 99 1.61 -13.40 4.18
C GLU A 99 2.55 -12.64 3.23
N PHE A 100 2.92 -11.41 3.62
CA PHE A 100 3.98 -10.68 2.93
C PHE A 100 5.36 -11.16 3.40
N ALA A 101 6.22 -11.45 2.44
CA ALA A 101 7.62 -11.77 2.66
C ALA A 101 8.51 -10.65 2.09
N TYR A 102 9.54 -10.22 2.84
CA TYR A 102 10.44 -9.11 2.48
C TYR A 102 11.57 -9.55 1.55
N TYR A 103 11.23 -10.24 0.48
CA TYR A 103 12.17 -10.62 -0.57
C TYR A 103 11.34 -10.92 -1.81
N ALA A 104 11.59 -10.17 -2.89
CA ALA A 104 11.00 -10.51 -4.17
C ALA A 104 11.68 -11.78 -4.70
N TRP A 105 10.93 -12.87 -4.81
CA TRP A 105 11.37 -14.00 -5.61
C TRP A 105 11.11 -13.71 -7.08
N ALA A 106 12.03 -14.15 -7.94
CA ALA A 106 11.89 -14.00 -9.39
C ALA A 106 10.49 -14.47 -9.83
N ASN A 107 9.74 -13.57 -10.46
CA ASN A 107 8.38 -13.79 -10.98
C ASN A 107 7.25 -13.91 -9.93
N GLN A 108 7.48 -13.60 -8.65
CA GLN A 108 6.44 -13.59 -7.61
C GLN A 108 6.20 -12.17 -7.08
N THR A 109 5.41 -11.40 -7.81
CA THR A 109 4.94 -10.08 -7.36
C THR A 109 3.69 -10.23 -6.50
N PHE A 110 3.59 -9.48 -5.40
CA PHE A 110 2.40 -9.60 -4.54
C PHE A 110 1.12 -9.14 -5.25
N ASP A 111 1.23 -8.17 -6.14
CA ASP A 111 0.10 -7.62 -6.90
C ASP A 111 -0.45 -8.57 -7.98
N ALA A 112 0.13 -9.77 -8.14
CA ALA A 112 -0.49 -10.83 -8.91
C ALA A 112 -1.77 -11.37 -8.26
N ALA A 113 -1.89 -11.26 -6.92
CA ALA A 113 -3.02 -11.77 -6.15
C ALA A 113 -3.55 -10.78 -5.10
N CYS A 114 -3.03 -9.54 -5.07
CA CYS A 114 -3.45 -8.50 -4.15
C CYS A 114 -4.04 -7.28 -4.87
N TYR A 115 -5.04 -6.67 -4.23
CA TYR A 115 -5.84 -5.55 -4.73
C TYR A 115 -6.08 -4.53 -3.60
N ASP A 116 -6.52 -3.31 -3.98
CA ASP A 116 -6.88 -2.22 -3.05
C ASP A 116 -5.82 -1.93 -1.96
N CYS A 117 -4.55 -1.91 -2.35
CA CYS A 117 -3.44 -1.64 -1.43
C CYS A 117 -3.45 -0.20 -0.91
N LYS A 118 -3.25 -0.06 0.40
CA LYS A 118 -3.28 1.22 1.13
C LYS A 118 -2.12 1.32 2.12
N LEU A 119 -1.76 2.56 2.43
CA LEU A 119 -0.85 2.88 3.52
C LEU A 119 -1.65 3.38 4.71
N PHE A 120 -1.26 2.92 5.88
CA PHE A 120 -1.80 3.35 7.16
C PHE A 120 -0.62 3.80 8.04
N HIS A 121 -0.88 4.79 8.87
CA HIS A 121 0.05 5.20 9.90
C HIS A 121 -0.40 4.57 11.22
N SER A 122 0.52 3.95 11.95
CA SER A 122 0.27 3.54 13.33
C SER A 122 0.85 4.60 14.25
N ASP A 123 -0.02 5.45 14.82
CA ASP A 123 0.38 6.49 15.77
C ASP A 123 1.02 5.90 17.04
N GLU A 124 0.64 4.67 17.42
CA GLU A 124 1.16 4.00 18.62
C GLU A 124 2.59 3.46 18.42
N ASP A 125 2.90 2.96 17.22
CA ASP A 125 4.19 2.31 16.94
C ASP A 125 5.12 3.19 16.08
N HIS A 126 4.65 4.35 15.61
CA HIS A 126 5.33 5.20 14.63
C HIS A 126 5.81 4.41 13.41
N THR A 127 4.95 3.49 12.94
CA THR A 127 5.23 2.62 11.79
C THR A 127 4.28 2.90 10.65
N LEU A 128 4.81 2.78 9.45
CA LEU A 128 4.02 2.82 8.22
C LEU A 128 3.56 1.40 7.90
N ILE A 129 2.26 1.16 7.86
CA ILE A 129 1.69 -0.15 7.54
C ILE A 129 1.20 -0.15 6.10
N PHE A 130 1.69 -1.10 5.30
CA PHE A 130 1.17 -1.39 3.97
C PHE A 130 0.22 -2.56 4.06
N ALA A 131 -1.04 -2.36 3.65
CA ALA A 131 -2.03 -3.45 3.67
C ALA A 131 -2.79 -3.52 2.36
N CYS A 132 -3.15 -4.73 1.96
CA CYS A 132 -3.90 -5.02 0.75
C CYS A 132 -4.97 -6.08 1.03
N ALA A 133 -5.96 -6.16 0.14
CA ALA A 133 -6.87 -7.30 0.07
C ALA A 133 -6.30 -8.32 -0.93
N CYS A 134 -5.99 -9.52 -0.47
CA CYS A 134 -5.28 -10.52 -1.26
C CYS A 134 -6.05 -11.85 -1.30
N LEU A 135 -5.99 -12.55 -2.43
CA LEU A 135 -6.60 -13.86 -2.57
C LEU A 135 -5.82 -14.89 -1.75
N ASP A 136 -6.53 -15.65 -0.93
CA ASP A 136 -6.00 -16.83 -0.27
C ASP A 136 -6.13 -18.10 -1.15
N ALA A 137 -5.80 -19.27 -0.59
CA ALA A 137 -5.87 -20.54 -1.30
C ALA A 137 -7.29 -20.94 -1.75
N ASN A 138 -8.32 -20.37 -1.13
CA ASN A 138 -9.73 -20.60 -1.48
C ASN A 138 -10.28 -19.54 -2.45
N CYS A 139 -9.42 -18.64 -2.94
CA CYS A 139 -9.82 -17.48 -3.75
C CYS A 139 -10.68 -16.47 -3.00
N ASP A 140 -10.62 -16.46 -1.66
CA ASP A 140 -11.28 -15.45 -0.84
C ASP A 140 -10.34 -14.26 -0.61
N LEU A 141 -10.89 -13.04 -0.61
CA LEU A 141 -10.12 -11.83 -0.31
C LEU A 141 -9.90 -11.67 1.19
N GLN A 142 -8.63 -11.77 1.61
CA GLN A 142 -8.19 -11.57 2.98
C GLN A 142 -7.33 -10.31 3.12
N PRO A 143 -7.45 -9.57 4.24
CA PRO A 143 -6.57 -8.45 4.50
C PRO A 143 -5.19 -8.97 4.93
N ILE A 144 -4.16 -8.62 4.17
CA ILE A 144 -2.76 -8.91 4.52
C ILE A 144 -2.04 -7.59 4.75
N SER A 145 -1.18 -7.52 5.77
CA SER A 145 -0.42 -6.32 6.12
C SER A 145 1.07 -6.59 6.32
N ALA A 146 1.89 -5.62 5.92
CA ALA A 146 3.33 -5.53 6.13
C ALA A 146 3.66 -4.22 6.83
N GLN A 147 4.67 -4.23 7.70
CA GLN A 147 5.24 -3.02 8.30
C GLN A 147 6.38 -2.51 7.41
N LEU A 148 6.26 -1.29 6.94
CA LEU A 148 7.29 -0.56 6.23
C LEU A 148 8.04 0.30 7.24
N GLY A 149 9.34 0.04 7.39
CA GLY A 149 10.09 0.52 8.54
C GLY A 149 9.64 -0.13 9.85
N GLY A 150 10.35 0.17 10.93
CA GLY A 150 10.16 -0.43 12.27
C GLY A 150 11.49 -0.88 12.86
N GLU A 151 11.53 -1.14 14.18
CA GLU A 151 12.73 -1.38 15.03
C GLU A 151 13.79 -2.35 14.49
N SER A 152 13.42 -3.08 13.45
CA SER A 152 14.23 -4.07 12.80
C SER A 152 15.36 -3.48 11.94
N LEU A 153 16.60 -3.80 12.34
CA LEU A 153 17.80 -3.61 11.54
C LEU A 153 17.86 -4.50 10.28
N HIS A 154 16.88 -5.39 10.06
CA HIS A 154 16.90 -6.32 8.95
C HIS A 154 16.98 -5.57 7.62
N ALA A 155 18.02 -5.89 6.84
CA ALA A 155 18.31 -5.23 5.57
C ALA A 155 17.16 -5.32 4.58
N ALA A 156 16.34 -6.37 4.68
CA ALA A 156 15.21 -6.67 3.80
C ALA A 156 14.03 -5.68 3.90
N TYR A 157 13.85 -5.01 5.04
CA TYR A 157 12.72 -4.09 5.20
C TYR A 157 12.86 -2.87 4.32
N VAL A 158 11.72 -2.41 3.83
CA VAL A 158 11.62 -1.11 3.18
C VAL A 158 11.93 -0.04 4.22
N LYS A 159 12.93 0.82 3.96
CA LYS A 159 13.32 1.89 4.87
C LYS A 159 13.96 3.08 4.14
N PRO A 160 13.97 4.27 4.74
CA PRO A 160 14.80 5.36 4.27
C PRO A 160 16.28 5.17 4.62
N SER A 161 17.15 5.45 3.65
CA SER A 161 18.61 5.46 3.80
C SER A 161 19.20 6.54 2.89
N GLU A 162 19.91 7.51 3.47
CA GLU A 162 20.62 8.55 2.72
C GLU A 162 19.75 9.29 1.68
N GLY A 163 18.53 9.71 2.07
CA GLY A 163 17.59 10.37 1.17
C GLY A 163 17.01 9.45 0.08
N ARG A 164 17.05 8.13 0.26
CA ARG A 164 16.53 7.15 -0.70
C ARG A 164 15.72 6.06 0.01
N LEU A 165 14.67 5.56 -0.62
CA LEU A 165 13.99 4.33 -0.19
C LEU A 165 14.77 3.09 -0.63
N VAL A 166 14.99 2.14 0.28
CA VAL A 166 15.74 0.91 0.00
C VAL A 166 15.04 -0.31 0.61
N CYS A 167 15.27 -1.49 0.04
CA CYS A 167 14.91 -2.79 0.61
C CYS A 167 15.93 -3.85 0.14
N GLY A 168 16.68 -4.44 1.06
CA GLY A 168 17.79 -5.33 0.71
C GLY A 168 18.80 -4.66 -0.24
N ALA A 169 19.00 -5.26 -1.42
CA ALA A 169 19.85 -4.72 -2.48
C ALA A 169 19.14 -3.70 -3.39
N GLU A 170 17.81 -3.64 -3.34
CA GLU A 170 17.01 -2.75 -4.18
C GLU A 170 17.08 -1.31 -3.67
N LYS A 171 17.23 -0.40 -4.63
CA LYS A 171 17.40 1.03 -4.38
C LYS A 171 16.37 1.77 -5.20
N GLY A 172 15.57 2.59 -4.54
CA GLY A 172 14.64 3.50 -5.19
C GLY A 172 15.36 4.58 -5.99
N THR A 173 14.59 5.37 -6.73
CA THR A 173 15.10 6.59 -7.39
C THR A 173 15.58 7.61 -6.35
N LYS A 174 16.34 8.61 -6.79
CA LYS A 174 16.80 9.69 -5.91
C LYS A 174 16.98 10.96 -6.74
N GLU A 175 16.03 11.89 -6.61
CA GLU A 175 15.99 13.15 -7.33
C GLU A 175 16.01 14.32 -6.33
N PHE A 176 16.85 15.32 -6.56
CA PHE A 176 17.03 16.42 -5.62
C PHE A 176 15.80 17.35 -5.61
N VAL A 177 15.33 17.71 -4.42
CA VAL A 177 14.22 18.67 -4.25
C VAL A 177 14.78 19.94 -3.64
N ALA A 178 14.85 21.01 -4.43
CA ALA A 178 15.24 22.32 -3.94
C ALA A 178 14.18 22.89 -2.97
N ASN A 179 14.64 23.64 -1.96
CA ASN A 179 13.74 24.30 -1.01
C ASN A 179 12.78 25.24 -1.77
N GLY A 180 11.48 24.93 -1.74
CA GLY A 180 10.42 25.74 -2.37
C GLY A 180 9.67 25.07 -3.53
N SER A 181 10.01 23.84 -3.93
CA SER A 181 9.32 23.19 -5.05
C SER A 181 8.99 21.73 -4.76
N ILE A 182 7.93 21.50 -3.98
CA ILE A 182 7.07 20.34 -4.21
C ILE A 182 5.92 20.86 -5.07
N ALA A 183 6.24 21.25 -6.30
CA ALA A 183 5.21 21.45 -7.31
C ALA A 183 4.64 20.06 -7.61
N MET A 184 3.57 19.70 -6.90
CA MET A 184 2.70 18.62 -7.33
C MET A 184 2.20 18.97 -8.73
N GLY A 185 2.72 18.30 -9.76
CA GLY A 185 2.26 18.57 -11.11
C GLY A 185 3.00 17.83 -12.22
N TRP A 186 2.25 16.92 -12.83
CA TRP A 186 2.26 16.59 -14.27
C TRP A 186 3.23 15.49 -14.77
N LEU A 187 2.61 14.32 -14.97
CA LEU A 187 2.62 13.54 -16.22
C LEU A 187 3.71 13.94 -17.23
N ARG A 188 4.68 13.05 -17.45
CA ARG A 188 5.19 12.81 -18.80
C ARG A 188 4.47 11.59 -19.36
N ILE A 189 3.42 11.85 -20.14
CA ILE A 189 2.98 10.91 -21.17
C ILE A 189 4.07 10.98 -22.25
N PRO A 190 4.74 9.88 -22.60
CA PRO A 190 5.65 9.88 -23.75
C PRO A 190 4.84 10.07 -25.04
N GLU A 191 5.33 10.97 -25.90
CA GLU A 191 4.87 11.15 -27.28
C GLU A 191 5.01 9.86 -28.12
#